data_AF-A0A7J7LH89-F1
#
_entry.id   AF-A0A7J7LH89-F1
#
_cell.length_a   1.000
_cell.length_b   1.000
_cell.length_c   1.000
_cell.angle_alpha   90.00
_cell.angle_beta   90.00
_cell.angle_gamma   90.00
#
_symmetry.space_group_name_H-M   'P 1'
#
loop_
_entity.id
_entity.type
_entity.pdbx_description
1 polymer ?
#
loop_
_entity_poly.entity_id
_entity_poly.type
_entity_poly.pdbx_seq_one_letter_code
_entity_poly.pdbx_strand_id
1 'polypeptide(L)'
;MLEYGASTATWVQPMPNTYLPFGIGGHSCPGSELAKLEILVLLHHLTNDYKWEVVGEEEGIQYGQFPVPKGGLPLKITHKEEQTN
;
A
#
# COMPACT_ATOMS: atom_id res chain seq x y z
N MET A 1 16.76 23.89 -4.82
CA MET A 1 17.80 23.17 -5.59
C MET A 1 17.89 21.72 -5.10
N LEU A 2 16.78 21.00 -5.19
CA LEU A 2 16.77 19.56 -5.44
C LEU A 2 15.70 19.38 -6.51
N GLU A 3 16.12 18.75 -7.59
CA GLU A 3 15.45 18.74 -8.88
C GLU A 3 14.21 17.86 -8.85
N TYR A 4 13.09 18.38 -9.36
CA TYR A 4 12.02 17.58 -9.94
C TYR A 4 12.57 16.95 -11.24
N GLY A 5 13.43 15.95 -11.09
CA GLY A 5 13.98 15.16 -12.18
C GLY A 5 13.03 14.03 -12.54
N ALA A 6 12.65 13.98 -13.82
CA ALA A 6 11.75 12.98 -14.40
C ALA A 6 12.12 11.53 -13.99
N SER A 7 11.28 10.91 -13.16
CA SER A 7 11.34 9.48 -12.93
C SER A 7 10.65 8.79 -14.10
N THR A 8 11.44 8.33 -15.08
CA THR A 8 11.08 7.09 -15.76
C THR A 8 10.82 6.05 -14.67
N ALA A 9 9.77 5.24 -14.82
CA ALA A 9 9.36 4.22 -13.84
C ALA A 9 10.43 3.11 -13.76
N THR A 10 11.57 3.44 -13.17
CA THR A 10 12.60 2.49 -12.78
C THR A 10 12.23 2.04 -11.38
N TRP A 11 11.94 0.75 -11.25
CA TRP A 11 11.74 0.14 -9.94
C TRP A 11 13.00 0.34 -9.12
N VAL A 12 12.95 1.26 -8.15
CA VAL A 12 14.03 1.45 -7.18
C VAL A 12 14.07 0.20 -6.33
N GLN A 13 15.06 -0.65 -6.57
CA GLN A 13 15.33 -1.78 -5.69
C GLN A 13 15.72 -1.20 -4.33
N PRO A 14 15.02 -1.57 -3.24
CA PRO A 14 15.40 -1.11 -1.91
C PRO A 14 16.84 -1.58 -1.64
N MET A 15 17.60 -0.76 -0.91
CA MET A 15 18.94 -1.15 -0.49
C MET A 15 18.88 -2.51 0.23
N PRO A 16 19.86 -3.40 0.03
CA PRO A 16 19.87 -4.69 0.70
C PRO A 16 19.62 -4.54 2.21
N ASN A 17 18.73 -5.37 2.76
CA ASN A 17 18.37 -5.38 4.18
C ASN A 17 17.68 -4.12 4.72
N THR A 18 17.09 -3.27 3.87
CA THR A 18 16.34 -2.07 4.32
C THR A 18 14.83 -2.20 4.29
N TYR A 19 14.32 -3.26 3.66
CA TYR A 19 12.89 -3.58 3.64
C TYR A 19 12.66 -4.95 4.28
N LEU A 20 12.39 -4.96 5.58
CA LEU A 20 12.24 -6.18 6.40
C LEU A 20 10.95 -6.15 7.24
N PRO A 21 9.76 -5.91 6.64
CA PRO A 21 8.51 -5.72 7.39
C PRO A 21 8.09 -6.94 8.22
N PHE A 22 8.59 -8.13 7.84
CA PHE A 22 8.29 -9.40 8.49
C PHE A 22 9.55 -10.13 8.99
N GLY A 23 10.67 -9.41 9.14
CA GLY A 23 11.96 -9.99 9.54
C GLY A 23 12.72 -10.70 8.40
N ILE A 24 13.84 -11.34 8.76
CA ILE A 24 14.74 -12.07 7.86
C ILE A 24 15.32 -13.31 8.56
N GLY A 25 15.61 -14.37 7.82
CA GLY A 25 16.25 -15.59 8.34
C GLY A 25 15.30 -16.47 9.17
N GLY A 26 15.86 -17.29 10.07
CA GLY A 26 15.13 -18.29 10.85
C GLY A 26 14.10 -17.74 11.86
N HIS A 27 14.11 -16.43 12.11
CA HIS A 27 13.14 -15.74 12.96
C HIS A 27 12.17 -14.85 12.17
N SER A 28 12.09 -15.04 10.86
CA SER A 28 11.08 -14.35 10.05
C SER A 28 9.68 -14.72 10.51
N CYS A 29 8.74 -13.79 10.41
CA CYS A 29 7.34 -14.05 10.71
C CYS A 29 6.83 -15.19 9.80
N PRO A 30 6.27 -16.28 10.36
CA PRO A 30 5.74 -17.38 9.56
C PRO A 30 4.52 -16.95 8.71
N GLY A 31 3.90 -15.82 9.03
CA GLY A 31 2.79 -15.24 8.27
C GLY A 31 3.21 -14.31 7.11
N SER A 32 4.50 -14.19 6.80
CA SER A 32 4.98 -13.25 5.77
C SER A 32 4.40 -13.52 4.38
N GLU A 33 4.34 -14.79 3.96
CA GLU A 33 3.79 -15.18 2.66
C GLU A 33 2.27 -15.03 2.62
N LEU A 34 1.59 -15.30 3.74
CA LEU A 34 0.15 -15.06 3.86
C LEU A 34 -0.16 -13.56 3.74
N ALA A 35 0.55 -12.71 4.48
CA ALA A 35 0.35 -11.26 4.43
C ALA A 35 0.58 -10.69 3.02
N LYS A 36 1.62 -11.16 2.30
CA LYS A 36 1.86 -10.79 0.89
C LYS A 36 0.68 -11.20 0.00
N LEU A 37 0.17 -12.41 0.17
CA LEU A 37 -0.97 -12.90 -0.61
C LEU A 37 -2.24 -12.11 -0.31
N GLU A 38 -2.53 -11.83 0.96
CA GLU A 38 -3.68 -11.02 1.37
C GLU A 38 -3.62 -9.60 0.79
N ILE A 39 -2.45 -8.95 0.85
CA ILE A 39 -2.24 -7.62 0.23
C ILE A 39 -2.48 -7.70 -1.28
N LEU A 40 -1.97 -8.72 -1.97
CA LEU A 40 -2.16 -8.89 -3.42
C LEU A 40 -3.63 -9.11 -3.79
N VAL A 41 -4.34 -9.97 -3.05
CA VAL A 41 -5.77 -10.23 -3.27
C VAL A 41 -6.60 -8.97 -3.01
N LEU A 42 -6.32 -8.25 -1.92
CA LEU A 42 -6.97 -6.98 -1.62
C LEU A 42 -6.75 -5.96 -2.75
N LEU A 43 -5.51 -5.79 -3.22
CA LEU A 43 -5.18 -4.88 -4.30
C LEU A 43 -5.83 -5.29 -5.63
N HIS A 44 -5.89 -6.58 -5.93
CA HIS A 44 -6.55 -7.08 -7.14
C HIS A 44 -8.01 -6.65 -7.17
N HIS A 45 -8.77 -6.93 -6.11
CA HIS A 45 -10.18 -6.55 -6.04
C HIS A 45 -10.35 -5.03 -5.98
N LEU A 46 -9.60 -4.34 -5.12
CA LEU A 46 -9.70 -2.89 -4.95
C LEU A 46 -9.44 -2.13 -6.25
N THR A 47 -8.52 -2.62 -7.09
CA THR A 47 -8.18 -1.97 -8.37
C THR A 47 -9.05 -2.40 -9.54
N ASN A 48 -9.48 -3.66 -9.60
CA ASN A 48 -10.25 -4.19 -10.73
C ASN A 48 -11.75 -3.98 -10.57
N ASP A 49 -12.30 -4.24 -9.39
CA ASP A 49 -13.75 -4.37 -9.17
C ASP A 49 -14.37 -3.12 -8.53
N TYR A 50 -13.57 -2.24 -7.94
CA TYR A 50 -14.05 -1.08 -7.19
C TYR A 50 -13.52 0.26 -7.71
N LYS A 51 -14.34 1.30 -7.61
CA LYS A 51 -13.90 2.70 -7.59
C LYS A 51 -13.75 3.11 -6.13
N TRP A 52 -12.68 3.83 -5.81
CA TRP A 52 -12.45 4.31 -4.46
C TRP A 52 -11.88 5.72 -4.47
N GLU A 53 -12.26 6.51 -3.46
CA GLU A 53 -11.73 7.85 -3.20
C GLU A 53 -11.40 8.00 -1.71
N VAL A 54 -10.30 8.67 -1.41
CA VAL A 54 -9.96 9.06 -0.03
C VAL A 54 -10.86 10.22 0.36
N VAL A 55 -11.48 10.13 1.53
CA VAL A 55 -12.37 11.14 2.08
C VAL A 55 -11.76 11.73 3.33
N GLY A 56 -11.84 13.06 3.49
CA GLY A 56 -11.24 13.78 4.61
C GLY A 56 -10.01 14.60 4.21
N GLU A 57 -9.64 15.56 5.06
CA GLU A 57 -8.61 16.56 4.78
C GLU A 57 -7.27 16.27 5.47
N GLU A 58 -7.24 15.29 6.37
CA GLU A 58 -6.02 14.98 7.13
C GLU A 58 -5.06 14.09 6.32
N GLU A 59 -4.06 14.72 5.74
CA GLU A 59 -2.95 14.02 5.08
C GLU A 59 -1.78 13.74 6.05
N GLY A 60 -1.08 12.64 5.78
CA GLY A 60 0.15 12.27 6.45
C GLY A 60 0.03 11.11 7.45
N ILE A 61 1.15 10.80 8.09
CA ILE A 61 1.30 9.67 9.02
C ILE A 61 1.44 10.20 10.44
N GLN A 62 0.68 9.62 11.37
CA GLN A 62 0.88 9.75 12.80
C GLN A 62 1.82 8.64 13.27
N TYR A 63 2.89 9.05 13.96
CA TYR A 63 3.87 8.14 14.54
C TYR A 63 3.54 7.88 16.01
N GLY A 64 3.07 6.67 16.32
CA GLY A 64 2.87 6.15 17.67
C GLY A 64 3.64 4.84 17.87
N GLN A 65 3.02 3.84 18.48
CA GLN A 65 3.58 2.47 18.50
C GLN A 65 3.74 1.90 17.08
N PHE A 66 2.85 2.29 16.17
CA PHE A 66 2.92 1.97 14.74
C PHE A 66 2.63 3.24 13.92
N PRO A 67 3.22 3.39 12.72
CA PRO A 67 2.86 4.46 11.80
C PRO A 67 1.46 4.18 11.24
N VAL A 68 0.54 5.12 11.42
CA VAL A 68 -0.83 5.03 10.89
C VAL A 68 -1.19 6.32 10.16
N PRO A 69 -2.05 6.28 9.13
CA PRO A 69 -2.58 7.51 8.54
C PRO A 69 -3.31 8.35 9.58
N LYS A 70 -3.12 9.67 9.53
CA LYS A 70 -3.94 10.59 10.32
C LYS A 70 -5.42 10.42 9.92
N GLY A 71 -6.32 10.49 10.88
CA GLY A 71 -7.74 10.25 10.65
C GLY A 71 -8.12 8.84 10.15
N GLY A 72 -7.19 7.87 10.11
CA GLY A 72 -7.48 6.47 9.77
C GLY A 72 -7.71 6.16 8.28
N LEU A 73 -7.37 7.10 7.37
CA LEU A 73 -7.56 6.99 5.92
C LEU A 73 -8.99 6.56 5.52
N PRO A 74 -9.99 7.43 5.72
CA PRO A 74 -11.37 7.10 5.34
C PRO A 74 -11.46 6.89 3.82
N LEU A 75 -12.05 5.78 3.40
CA LEU A 75 -12.28 5.46 1.98
C LEU A 75 -13.77 5.38 1.69
N LYS A 76 -14.20 6.01 0.60
CA LYS A 76 -15.51 5.76 -0.01
C LYS A 76 -15.31 4.81 -1.19
N ILE A 77 -15.94 3.65 -1.10
CA ILE A 77 -15.77 2.55 -2.05
C ILE A 77 -17.12 2.26 -2.74
N THR A 78 -17.11 2.14 -4.06
CA THR A 78 -18.28 1.74 -4.86
C THR A 78 -17.89 0.65 -5.84
N HIS A 79 -18.78 -0.31 -6.08
CA HIS A 79 -18.54 -1.36 -7.08
C HIS A 79 -18.54 -0.76 -8.49
N LYS A 80 -17.63 -1.19 -9.35
CA LYS A 80 -17.68 -0.86 -10.78
C LYS A 80 -18.79 -1.68 -11.40
N GLU A 81 -19.77 -1.03 -12.00
CA GLU A 81 -20.75 -1.74 -12.82
C GLU A 81 -20.02 -2.49 -13.94
N GLU A 82 -20.42 -3.75 -14.15
CA GLU A 82 -19.92 -4.54 -15.26
C GLU A 82 -20.24 -3.80 -16.56
N GLN A 83 -19.24 -3.52 -17.38
CA GLN A 83 -19.46 -2.99 -18.71
C GLN A 83 -20.10 -4.10 -19.54
N THR A 84 -21.41 -4.27 -19.43
CA THR A 84 -22.20 -5.00 -20.43
C THR A 84 -22.08 -4.24 -21.74
N ASN A 85 -21.19 -4.72 -22.59
CA ASN A 85 -21.07 -4.34 -24.00
C ASN A 85 -22.25 -4.93 -24.79
#